data_AF-A0AAW2MP43-F1
#
_entry.id   AF-A0AAW2MP43-F1
#
_cell.length_a   1.000
_cell.length_b   1.000
_cell.length_c   1.000
_cell.angle_alpha   90.00
_cell.angle_beta   90.00
_cell.angle_gamma   90.00
#
_symmetry.space_group_name_H-M   'P 1'
#
loop_
_entity.id
_entity.type
_entity.pdbx_description
1 polymer ?
#
loop_
_entity_poly.entity_id
_entity_poly.type
_entity_poly.pdbx_seq_one_letter_code
_entity_poly.pdbx_strand_id
1 'polypeptide(L)'
;MAPKKGAKLPAAAKKKVEMLNFILLQLVLKKRMKWRRVDLMVTSWLWNSISKEIVEAFMYGDLSLTAYWTKVKKLWNELNCLAPMPKCTCGGCTCGINKSITELNVSTQLMQFLMGIHDVFDSERSQVLMMDPLPDIEKAFSMFLPLKNRDLFM
;
A
#
# COMPACT_ATOMS: atom_id res chain seq x y z
N MET A 1 35.97 39.14 8.99
CA MET A 1 35.96 37.65 9.02
C MET A 1 35.15 37.17 7.82
N ALA A 2 35.80 36.75 6.74
CA ALA A 2 35.14 36.46 5.46
C ALA A 2 34.59 35.01 5.43
N PRO A 3 33.39 34.76 4.84
CA PRO A 3 32.81 33.43 4.80
C PRO A 3 33.48 32.56 3.72
N LYS A 4 33.91 31.35 4.10
CA LYS A 4 34.51 30.35 3.20
C LYS A 4 33.45 29.91 2.16
N LYS A 5 33.68 30.21 0.88
CA LYS A 5 32.85 29.74 -0.24
C LYS A 5 32.96 28.21 -0.33
N GLY A 6 31.83 27.51 -0.17
CA GLY A 6 31.76 26.05 -0.33
C GLY A 6 32.24 25.63 -1.72
N ALA A 7 33.17 24.66 -1.76
CA ALA A 7 33.77 24.17 -2.99
C ALA A 7 32.71 23.54 -3.91
N LYS A 8 32.50 24.13 -5.10
CA LYS A 8 31.63 23.58 -6.13
C LYS A 8 32.32 22.39 -6.79
N LEU A 9 31.67 21.22 -6.78
CA LEU A 9 32.21 20.04 -7.46
C LEU A 9 32.30 20.25 -8.98
N PRO A 10 33.38 19.77 -9.64
CA PRO A 10 33.53 19.83 -11.09
C PRO A 10 32.44 19.01 -11.80
N ALA A 11 32.00 19.47 -12.98
CA ALA A 11 30.85 18.93 -13.70
C ALA A 11 30.93 17.43 -13.99
N ALA A 12 32.14 16.91 -14.25
CA ALA A 12 32.38 15.48 -14.44
C ALA A 12 32.15 14.66 -13.16
N ALA A 13 32.52 15.21 -11.99
CA ALA A 13 32.24 14.57 -10.70
C ALA A 13 30.75 14.61 -10.37
N LYS A 14 30.06 15.71 -10.72
CA LYS A 14 28.61 15.85 -10.54
C LYS A 14 27.82 14.82 -11.34
N LYS A 15 28.17 14.61 -12.62
CA LYS A 15 27.58 13.54 -13.46
C LYS A 15 27.81 12.14 -12.90
N LYS A 16 29.01 11.87 -12.36
CA LYS A 16 29.31 10.57 -11.72
C LYS A 16 28.48 10.35 -10.45
N VAL A 17 28.31 11.38 -9.63
CA VAL A 17 27.46 11.32 -8.42
C VAL A 17 26.00 11.12 -8.80
N GLU A 18 25.49 11.79 -9.83
CA GLU A 18 24.12 11.59 -10.33
C GLU A 18 23.91 10.16 -10.88
N MET A 19 24.90 9.63 -11.62
CA MET A 19 24.85 8.26 -12.13
C MET A 19 24.90 7.23 -10.99
N LEU A 20 25.73 7.45 -9.96
CA LEU A 20 25.77 6.62 -8.76
C LEU A 20 24.46 6.72 -7.96
N ASN A 21 23.89 7.91 -7.79
CA ASN A 21 22.60 8.10 -7.16
C ASN A 21 21.48 7.39 -7.93
N PHE A 22 21.52 7.44 -9.26
CA PHE A 22 20.57 6.72 -10.11
C PHE A 22 20.72 5.20 -9.95
N ILE A 23 21.94 4.66 -9.98
CA ILE A 23 22.20 3.23 -9.78
C ILE A 23 21.80 2.79 -8.37
N LEU A 24 22.09 3.59 -7.34
CA LEU A 24 21.65 3.34 -5.97
C LEU A 24 20.12 3.35 -5.87
N LEU A 25 19.44 4.30 -6.52
CA LEU A 25 17.98 4.37 -6.56
C LEU A 25 17.41 3.11 -7.24
N GLN A 26 17.97 2.71 -8.38
CA GLN A 26 17.55 1.51 -9.12
C GLN A 26 17.82 0.24 -8.32
N LEU A 27 18.96 0.11 -7.63
CA LEU A 27 19.28 -1.05 -6.80
C LEU A 27 18.40 -1.13 -5.56
N VAL A 28 18.14 -0.01 -4.90
CA VAL A 28 17.21 0.08 -3.77
C VAL A 28 15.79 -0.27 -4.22
N LEU A 29 15.32 0.23 -5.38
CA LEU A 29 14.01 -0.09 -5.94
C LEU A 29 13.90 -1.54 -6.40
N LYS A 30 14.95 -2.10 -7.00
CA LYS A 30 14.99 -3.49 -7.49
C LYS A 30 15.03 -4.50 -6.33
N LYS A 31 15.73 -4.17 -5.24
CA LYS A 31 15.72 -4.98 -4.00
C LYS A 31 14.36 -4.90 -3.29
N ARG A 32 13.72 -3.72 -3.31
CA ARG A 32 12.35 -3.47 -2.81
C ARG A 32 11.28 -4.25 -3.61
N MET A 33 11.49 -4.51 -4.90
CA MET A 33 10.57 -5.33 -5.70
C MET A 33 10.60 -6.82 -5.33
N LYS A 34 11.77 -7.37 -4.98
CA LYS A 34 11.93 -8.80 -4.66
C LYS A 34 11.19 -9.21 -3.38
N TRP A 35 11.20 -8.33 -2.38
CA TRP A 35 10.52 -8.55 -1.10
C TRP A 35 9.20 -7.80 -0.99
N ARG A 36 8.67 -7.29 -2.11
CA ARG A 36 7.46 -6.46 -2.14
C ARG A 36 6.28 -7.07 -1.39
N ARG A 37 6.09 -8.40 -1.45
CA ARG A 37 5.02 -9.08 -0.69
C ARG A 37 5.27 -9.00 0.83
N VAL A 38 6.50 -9.24 1.26
CA VAL A 38 6.90 -9.18 2.68
C VAL A 38 6.89 -7.75 3.18
N ASP A 39 7.41 -6.79 2.40
CA ASP A 39 7.38 -5.37 2.73
C ASP A 39 5.92 -4.87 2.84
N LEU A 40 5.02 -5.30 1.95
CA LEU A 40 3.58 -4.99 2.03
C LEU A 40 2.92 -5.64 3.26
N MET A 41 3.27 -6.88 3.60
CA MET A 41 2.76 -7.52 4.81
C MET A 41 3.25 -6.81 6.07
N VAL A 42 4.55 -6.50 6.18
CA VAL A 42 5.16 -5.84 7.33
C VAL A 42 4.64 -4.41 7.49
N THR A 43 4.54 -3.65 6.38
CA THR A 43 3.96 -2.30 6.42
C THR A 43 2.49 -2.34 6.81
N SER A 44 1.74 -3.34 6.34
CA SER A 44 0.35 -3.54 6.75
C SER A 44 0.23 -4.03 8.19
N TRP A 45 1.18 -4.81 8.72
CA TRP A 45 1.20 -5.23 10.13
C TRP A 45 1.49 -4.06 11.06
N LEU A 46 2.41 -3.18 10.67
CA LEU A 46 2.68 -1.94 11.41
C LEU A 46 1.45 -1.00 11.36
N TRP A 47 0.82 -0.87 10.19
CA TRP A 47 -0.41 -0.09 10.02
C TRP A 47 -1.57 -0.68 10.84
N ASN A 48 -1.69 -2.01 10.87
CA ASN A 48 -2.70 -2.73 11.64
C ASN A 48 -2.40 -2.71 13.14
N SER A 49 -1.13 -2.62 13.57
CA SER A 49 -0.78 -2.48 14.99
C SER A 49 -1.09 -1.07 15.51
N ILE A 50 -0.92 -0.04 14.67
CA ILE A 50 -1.34 1.34 14.97
C ILE A 50 -2.87 1.49 14.89
N SER A 51 -3.51 0.77 13.98
CA SER A 51 -4.97 0.78 13.82
C SER A 51 -5.68 -0.24 14.72
N LYS A 52 -4.95 -1.13 15.42
CA LYS A 52 -5.53 -2.15 16.29
C LYS A 52 -6.32 -1.53 17.43
N GLU A 53 -5.86 -0.39 17.96
CA GLU A 53 -6.60 0.41 18.94
C GLU A 53 -7.93 0.94 18.37
N ILE A 54 -7.98 1.24 17.06
CA ILE A 54 -9.20 1.63 16.34
C ILE A 54 -10.09 0.39 16.08
N VAL A 55 -9.51 -0.76 15.76
CA VAL A 55 -10.22 -2.02 15.50
C VAL A 55 -10.80 -2.62 16.79
N GLU A 56 -10.06 -2.60 17.90
CA GLU A 56 -10.48 -3.05 19.22
C GLU A 56 -11.56 -2.14 19.82
N ALA A 57 -11.50 -0.82 19.60
CA ALA A 57 -12.58 0.09 19.95
C ALA A 57 -13.90 -0.20 19.19
N PHE A 58 -13.82 -0.88 18.04
CA PHE A 58 -14.97 -1.31 17.23
C PHE A 58 -15.46 -2.72 17.59
N MET A 59 -14.69 -3.51 18.35
CA MET A 59 -15.10 -4.86 18.79
C MET A 59 -16.27 -4.87 19.77
N TYR A 60 -16.61 -3.72 20.36
CA TYR A 60 -17.80 -3.55 21.19
C TYR A 60 -19.00 -2.92 20.47
N GLY A 61 -18.95 -2.74 19.15
CA GLY A 61 -20.07 -2.15 18.42
C GLY A 61 -20.19 -2.65 16.98
N ASP A 62 -20.97 -3.72 16.77
CA ASP A 62 -21.84 -4.05 15.63
C ASP A 62 -21.48 -3.58 14.19
N LEU A 63 -20.22 -3.35 13.86
CA LEU A 63 -19.82 -2.82 12.56
C LEU A 63 -19.47 -3.96 11.62
N SER A 64 -20.54 -4.65 11.18
CA SER A 64 -20.75 -5.19 9.84
C SER A 64 -19.56 -5.01 8.86
N LEU A 65 -19.07 -6.08 8.22
CA LEU A 65 -18.04 -6.04 7.15
C LEU A 65 -18.24 -4.88 6.16
N THR A 66 -19.49 -4.58 5.80
CA THR A 66 -19.86 -3.44 4.93
C THR A 66 -19.54 -2.08 5.54
N ALA A 67 -19.73 -1.91 6.85
CA ALA A 67 -19.42 -0.68 7.56
C ALA A 67 -17.90 -0.48 7.67
N TYR A 68 -17.14 -1.54 7.97
CA TYR A 68 -15.68 -1.52 7.89
C TYR A 68 -15.22 -1.10 6.49
N TRP A 69 -15.73 -1.75 5.44
CA TRP A 69 -15.42 -1.44 4.05
C TRP A 69 -15.69 0.02 3.69
N THR A 70 -16.86 0.55 4.08
CA THR A 70 -17.24 1.94 3.84
C THR A 70 -16.29 2.91 4.53
N LYS A 71 -15.89 2.62 5.77
CA LYS A 71 -14.97 3.46 6.54
C LYS A 71 -13.56 3.46 5.96
N VAL A 72 -13.03 2.29 5.61
CA VAL A 72 -11.71 2.18 4.98
C VAL A 72 -11.66 2.89 3.63
N LYS A 73 -12.71 2.75 2.80
CA LYS A 73 -12.86 3.54 1.57
C LYS A 73 -12.82 5.05 1.82
N LYS A 74 -13.52 5.52 2.86
CA LYS A 74 -13.50 6.93 3.26
C LYS A 74 -12.08 7.39 3.63
N LEU A 75 -11.35 6.61 4.42
CA LEU A 75 -9.98 6.95 4.82
C LEU A 75 -9.03 7.00 3.61
N TRP A 76 -9.14 6.08 2.65
CA TRP A 76 -8.35 6.15 1.42
C TRP A 76 -8.68 7.38 0.58
N ASN A 77 -9.96 7.77 0.51
CA ASN A 77 -10.35 8.99 -0.19
C ASN A 77 -9.76 10.23 0.48
N GLU A 78 -9.87 10.34 1.81
CA GLU A 78 -9.26 11.43 2.58
C GLU A 78 -7.73 11.46 2.40
N LEU A 79 -7.07 10.31 2.46
CA LEU A 79 -5.62 10.19 2.20
C LEU A 79 -5.25 10.65 0.80
N ASN A 80 -6.02 10.25 -0.22
CA ASN A 80 -5.78 10.68 -1.60
C ASN A 80 -6.01 12.19 -1.80
N CYS A 81 -6.90 12.82 -1.03
CA CYS A 81 -7.08 14.27 -1.04
C CYS A 81 -5.90 15.01 -0.39
N LEU A 82 -5.38 14.49 0.71
CA LEU A 82 -4.26 15.11 1.45
C LEU A 82 -2.91 14.85 0.78
N ALA A 83 -2.72 13.65 0.25
CA ALA A 83 -1.47 13.15 -0.31
C ALA A 83 -1.76 12.39 -1.62
N PRO A 84 -2.06 13.11 -2.71
CA PRO A 84 -2.35 12.47 -3.99
C PRO A 84 -1.15 11.69 -4.50
N MET A 85 -1.41 10.53 -5.11
CA MET A 85 -0.35 9.69 -5.67
C MET A 85 0.46 10.47 -6.71
N PRO A 86 1.80 10.45 -6.63
CA PRO A 86 2.66 11.16 -7.57
C PRO A 86 2.46 10.59 -8.98
N LYS A 87 2.28 11.47 -9.95
CA LYS A 87 2.18 11.12 -11.38
C LYS A 87 3.36 11.74 -12.12
N CYS A 88 3.90 11.03 -13.11
CA CYS A 88 4.84 11.63 -14.05
C CYS A 88 4.09 12.67 -14.88
N THR A 89 4.56 13.91 -14.86
CA THR A 89 4.05 15.06 -15.62
C THR A 89 4.74 15.25 -16.97
N CYS A 90 5.61 14.31 -17.32
CA CYS A 90 6.48 14.30 -18.49
C CYS A 90 5.77 14.23 -19.86
N GLY A 91 4.43 14.27 -19.92
CA GLY A 91 3.63 14.40 -21.15
C GLY A 91 3.63 13.22 -22.13
N GLY A 92 4.65 12.36 -22.10
CA GLY A 92 4.84 11.25 -23.05
C GLY A 92 5.86 10.18 -22.59
N CYS A 93 6.03 9.97 -21.28
CA CYS A 93 6.89 8.89 -20.77
C CYS A 93 6.36 7.51 -21.22
N THR A 94 7.27 6.70 -21.76
CA THR A 94 7.09 5.25 -21.95
C THR A 94 7.62 4.43 -20.75
N CYS A 95 8.14 5.12 -19.74
CA CYS A 95 8.72 4.55 -18.51
C CYS A 95 7.75 3.74 -17.64
N GLY A 96 6.44 3.76 -17.94
CA GLY A 96 5.43 2.91 -17.28
C GLY A 96 5.15 3.24 -15.81
N ILE A 97 5.79 4.28 -15.26
CA ILE A 97 5.79 4.55 -13.81
C ILE A 97 4.38 4.80 -13.26
N ASN A 98 3.53 5.52 -13.99
CA ASN A 98 2.14 5.77 -13.56
C ASN A 98 1.35 4.46 -13.45
N LYS A 99 1.58 3.51 -14.37
CA LYS A 99 0.96 2.18 -14.32
C LYS A 99 1.42 1.42 -13.08
N SER A 100 2.73 1.34 -12.85
CA SER A 100 3.29 0.64 -11.68
C SER A 100 2.88 1.27 -10.35
N ILE A 101 2.80 2.60 -10.27
CA ILE A 101 2.32 3.32 -9.08
C ILE A 101 0.85 2.97 -8.80
N THR A 102 0.02 2.92 -9.84
CA THR A 102 -1.40 2.58 -9.71
C THR A 102 -1.60 1.13 -9.28
N GLU A 103 -0.89 0.18 -9.91
CA GLU A 103 -0.91 -1.24 -9.55
C GLU A 103 -0.43 -1.48 -8.11
N LEU A 104 0.60 -0.74 -7.68
CA LEU A 104 1.10 -0.80 -6.31
C LEU A 104 0.04 -0.27 -5.33
N ASN A 105 -0.61 0.86 -5.63
CA ASN A 105 -1.66 1.41 -4.79
C ASN A 105 -2.84 0.44 -4.63
N VAL A 106 -3.30 -0.16 -5.73
CA VAL A 106 -4.37 -1.20 -5.69
C VAL A 106 -3.93 -2.39 -4.85
N SER A 107 -2.69 -2.87 -5.01
CA SER A 107 -2.15 -3.98 -4.21
C SER A 107 -2.09 -3.64 -2.71
N THR A 108 -1.69 -2.41 -2.37
CA THR A 108 -1.60 -1.94 -0.98
C THR A 108 -2.98 -1.85 -0.35
N GLN A 109 -3.97 -1.30 -1.06
CA GLN A 109 -5.34 -1.20 -0.56
C GLN A 109 -5.95 -2.58 -0.30
N LEU A 110 -5.73 -3.55 -1.21
CA LEU A 110 -6.15 -4.94 -0.99
C LEU A 110 -5.55 -5.51 0.29
N MET A 111 -4.24 -5.34 0.50
CA MET A 111 -3.58 -5.86 1.70
C MET A 111 -4.05 -5.17 2.98
N GLN A 112 -4.22 -3.85 2.95
CA GLN A 112 -4.77 -3.10 4.08
C GLN A 112 -6.19 -3.58 4.43
N PHE A 113 -7.02 -3.86 3.43
CA PHE A 113 -8.34 -4.47 3.64
C PHE A 113 -8.22 -5.84 4.29
N LEU A 114 -7.48 -6.78 3.67
CA LEU A 114 -7.32 -8.16 4.13
C LEU A 114 -6.70 -8.27 5.54
N MET A 115 -5.83 -7.34 5.91
CA MET A 115 -5.18 -7.34 7.23
C MET A 115 -6.04 -6.70 8.31
N GLY A 116 -6.97 -5.80 7.97
CA GLY A 116 -7.85 -5.14 8.93
C GLY A 116 -9.24 -5.77 9.05
N ILE A 117 -9.61 -6.73 8.19
CA ILE A 117 -10.80 -7.57 8.42
C ILE A 117 -10.59 -8.48 9.62
N HIS A 118 -11.69 -8.81 10.32
CA HIS A 118 -11.67 -9.61 11.54
C HIS A 118 -11.13 -11.04 11.32
N ASP A 119 -10.56 -11.64 12.37
CA ASP A 119 -9.94 -12.98 12.32
C ASP A 119 -10.94 -14.12 12.12
N VAL A 120 -12.24 -13.86 12.30
CA VAL A 120 -13.31 -14.80 11.87
C VAL A 120 -13.22 -15.12 10.38
N PHE A 121 -12.68 -14.20 9.57
CA PHE A 121 -12.49 -14.37 8.14
C PHE A 121 -11.09 -14.90 7.77
N ASP A 122 -10.31 -15.44 8.71
CA ASP A 122 -8.91 -15.82 8.46
C ASP A 122 -8.77 -16.96 7.43
N SER A 123 -9.73 -17.88 7.39
CA SER A 123 -9.80 -18.95 6.39
C SER A 123 -9.93 -18.37 4.98
N GLU A 124 -10.83 -17.42 4.79
CA GLU A 124 -11.12 -16.82 3.49
C GLU A 124 -10.08 -15.78 3.09
N ARG A 125 -9.50 -15.10 4.08
CA ARG A 125 -8.29 -14.28 3.91
C ARG A 125 -7.16 -15.13 3.33
N SER A 126 -6.92 -16.31 3.90
CA SER A 126 -5.91 -17.25 3.41
C SER A 126 -6.23 -17.72 1.98
N GLN A 127 -7.49 -18.04 1.69
CA GLN A 127 -7.92 -18.43 0.34
C GLN A 127 -7.65 -17.33 -0.70
N VAL A 128 -7.99 -16.08 -0.39
CA VAL A 128 -7.74 -14.92 -1.26
C VAL A 128 -6.25 -14.71 -1.50
N LEU A 129 -5.42 -14.85 -0.45
CA LEU A 129 -3.96 -14.68 -0.54
C LEU A 129 -3.28 -15.75 -1.41
N MET A 130 -3.89 -16.93 -1.56
CA MET A 130 -3.39 -18.01 -2.41
C MET A 130 -3.79 -17.89 -3.89
N MET A 131 -4.63 -16.92 -4.25
CA MET A 131 -5.02 -16.71 -5.65
C MET A 131 -3.87 -16.14 -6.50
N ASP A 132 -3.72 -16.62 -7.74
CA ASP A 132 -2.79 -16.07 -8.74
C ASP A 132 -3.50 -15.87 -10.09
N PRO A 133 -3.66 -14.63 -10.60
CA PRO A 133 -3.26 -13.37 -9.96
C PRO A 133 -4.17 -13.00 -8.77
N LEU A 134 -3.62 -12.25 -7.81
CA LEU A 134 -4.38 -11.70 -6.68
C LEU A 134 -5.58 -10.91 -7.20
N PRO A 135 -6.77 -11.08 -6.59
CA PRO A 135 -7.96 -10.37 -7.02
C PRO A 135 -7.84 -8.87 -6.74
N ASP A 136 -8.63 -8.07 -7.45
CA ASP A 136 -8.86 -6.70 -7.03
C ASP A 136 -9.65 -6.66 -5.71
N ILE A 137 -9.69 -5.48 -5.11
CA ILE A 137 -10.30 -5.28 -3.81
C ILE A 137 -11.83 -5.45 -3.79
N GLU A 138 -12.49 -5.17 -4.91
CA GLU A 138 -13.95 -5.28 -5.02
C GLU A 138 -14.36 -6.75 -5.13
N LYS A 139 -13.59 -7.52 -5.88
CA LYS A 139 -13.67 -8.98 -5.97
C LYS A 139 -13.33 -9.64 -4.65
N ALA A 140 -12.30 -9.18 -3.93
CA ALA A 140 -12.03 -9.67 -2.59
C ALA A 140 -13.22 -9.40 -1.66
N PHE A 141 -13.72 -8.17 -1.62
CA PHE A 141 -14.88 -7.80 -0.79
C PHE A 141 -16.13 -8.66 -1.10
N SER A 142 -16.40 -8.95 -2.37
CA SER A 142 -17.54 -9.79 -2.77
C SER A 142 -17.40 -11.26 -2.35
N MET A 143 -16.18 -11.76 -2.13
CA MET A 143 -15.94 -13.09 -1.58
C MET A 143 -16.28 -13.18 -0.08
N PHE A 144 -16.12 -12.08 0.67
CA PHE A 144 -16.44 -12.03 2.11
C PHE A 144 -17.91 -11.69 2.40
N LEU A 145 -18.60 -11.01 1.48
CA LEU A 145 -19.98 -10.55 1.64
C LEU A 145 -20.99 -11.67 1.99
N PRO A 146 -20.97 -12.86 1.35
CA PRO A 146 -21.94 -13.93 1.60
C PRO A 146 -21.72 -14.65 2.95
N LEU A 147 -20.52 -14.55 3.53
CA LEU A 147 -20.13 -15.31 4.72
C LEU A 147 -20.70 -14.73 5.99
N LYS A 148 -20.86 -13.40 6.04
CA LYS A 148 -21.55 -12.70 7.15
C LYS A 148 -22.97 -13.23 7.40
N ASN A 149 -23.65 -13.75 6.38
CA ASN A 149 -24.99 -14.32 6.53
C ASN A 149 -25.02 -15.76 7.08
N ARG A 150 -23.87 -16.45 7.14
CA ARG A 150 -23.79 -17.80 7.74
C ARG A 150 -23.57 -17.77 9.26
N ASP A 151 -22.84 -16.77 9.76
CA ASP A 151 -22.53 -16.64 11.20
C ASP A 151 -23.71 -16.10 12.03
N LEU A 152 -24.83 -15.76 11.39
CA LEU A 152 -26.09 -15.37 12.06
C LEU A 152 -27.04 -16.56 12.32
N PHE A 153 -26.66 -17.79 11.92
CA PHE A 153 -27.46 -19.00 12.09
C PHE A 153 -26.77 -20.11 12.92
N MET A 154 -25.77 -19.75 13.73
CA MET A 154 -25.26 -20.62 14.81
C MET A 154 -25.26 -19.90 16.15
#